data_AF-A0A660SGJ3-F1
#
_entry.id   AF-A0A660SGJ3-F1
#
_cell.length_a   1.000
_cell.length_b   1.000
_cell.length_c   1.000
_cell.angle_alpha   90.00
_cell.angle_beta   90.00
_cell.angle_gamma   90.00
#
_symmetry.space_group_name_H-M   'P 1'
#
loop_
_entity.id
_entity.type
_entity.pdbx_description
1 polymer ?
#
loop_
_entity_poly.entity_id
_entity_poly.type
_entity_poly.pdbx_seq_one_letter_code
_entity_poly.pdbx_strand_id
1 'polypeptide(L)'
;SLKDVITVNIIVFGLGLIALSMLKVFSYLMLFSFVGGISLSPIFISQETILHHTVPNGLRGRIFSSREWMLAGSFALFSLINSLIGNLLEPILWLKMVGIIVVVLTIMNRLFIGRYAQDPHLP
;
A
#
# COMPACT_ATOMS: atom_id res chain seq x y z
N SER A 1 2.06 17.90 -2.47
CA SER A 1 2.01 17.55 -1.02
C SER A 1 2.56 16.14 -0.82
N LEU A 2 3.15 15.78 0.33
CA LEU A 2 3.61 14.41 0.61
C LEU A 2 2.48 13.36 0.42
N LYS A 3 1.24 13.77 0.70
CA LYS A 3 0.03 12.97 0.49
C LYS A 3 -0.21 12.62 -0.98
N ASP A 4 0.12 13.53 -1.90
CA ASP A 4 -0.06 13.31 -3.35
C ASP A 4 0.95 12.28 -3.87
N VAL A 5 2.20 12.34 -3.37
CA VAL A 5 3.25 11.38 -3.72
C VAL A 5 2.86 9.97 -3.28
N ILE A 6 2.33 9.82 -2.07
CA ILE A 6 1.83 8.53 -1.58
C ILE A 6 0.67 8.03 -2.46
N THR A 7 -0.30 8.89 -2.78
CA THR A 7 -1.47 8.50 -3.57
C THR A 7 -1.08 8.06 -4.98
N VAL A 8 -0.19 8.80 -5.66
CA VAL A 8 0.27 8.46 -7.01
C VAL A 8 1.01 7.13 -7.02
N ASN A 9 1.92 6.89 -6.05
CA ASN A 9 2.68 5.64 -6.00
C ASN A 9 1.79 4.42 -5.73
N ILE A 10 0.74 4.55 -4.90
CA ILE A 10 -0.21 3.44 -4.68
C ILE A 10 -1.02 3.15 -5.94
N ILE A 11 -1.42 4.18 -6.69
CA ILE A 11 -2.12 4.00 -7.99
C ILE A 11 -1.19 3.29 -8.99
N VAL A 12 0.06 3.73 -9.11
CA VAL A 12 1.06 3.11 -10.00
C VAL A 12 1.28 1.65 -9.62
N PHE A 13 1.38 1.34 -8.32
CA PHE A 13 1.51 -0.02 -7.83
C PHE A 13 0.28 -0.88 -8.15
N GLY A 14 -0.92 -0.38 -7.90
CA GLY A 14 -2.18 -1.09 -8.18
C GLY A 14 -2.40 -1.35 -9.68
N LEU A 15 -2.12 -0.36 -10.53
CA LEU A 15 -2.15 -0.54 -11.99
C LEU A 15 -1.07 -1.53 -12.46
N GLY A 16 0.11 -1.51 -11.83
CA GLY A 16 1.18 -2.47 -12.08
C GLY A 16 0.74 -3.91 -11.81
N LEU A 17 0.00 -4.16 -10.71
CA LEU A 17 -0.54 -5.49 -10.40
C LEU A 17 -1.58 -5.97 -11.44
N ILE A 18 -2.45 -5.06 -11.90
CA ILE A 18 -3.44 -5.39 -12.94
C ILE A 18 -2.74 -5.70 -14.27
N ALA A 19 -1.74 -4.90 -14.65
CA ALA A 19 -0.94 -5.14 -15.85
C ALA A 19 -0.17 -6.48 -15.76
N LEU A 20 0.39 -6.81 -14.59
CA LEU A 20 1.07 -8.08 -14.34
C LEU A 20 0.14 -9.29 -14.53
N SER A 21 -1.11 -9.19 -14.07
CA SER A 21 -2.12 -10.24 -14.23
C SER A 21 -2.39 -10.58 -15.70
N MET A 22 -2.20 -9.62 -16.62
CA MET A 22 -2.42 -9.84 -18.06
C MET A 22 -1.20 -10.39 -18.80
N LEU A 23 -0.01 -10.35 -18.19
CA LEU A 23 1.25 -10.69 -18.84
C LEU A 23 1.75 -12.06 -18.40
N LYS A 24 1.83 -12.99 -19.36
CA LYS A 24 2.29 -14.38 -19.12
C LYS A 24 3.81 -14.57 -19.27
N VAL A 25 4.56 -13.50 -19.55
CA VAL A 25 6.00 -13.56 -19.83
C VAL A 25 6.80 -13.14 -18.59
N PHE A 26 7.70 -14.03 -18.14
CA PHE A 26 8.52 -13.85 -16.93
C PHE A 26 9.34 -12.55 -16.94
N SER A 27 9.81 -12.10 -18.10
CA SER A 27 10.59 -10.86 -18.27
C SER A 27 9.81 -9.61 -17.82
N TYR A 28 8.51 -9.55 -18.13
CA TYR A 28 7.67 -8.45 -17.69
C TYR A 28 7.41 -8.53 -16.18
N LEU A 29 7.29 -9.74 -15.63
CA LEU A 29 7.11 -9.91 -14.19
C LEU A 29 8.26 -9.28 -13.40
N MET A 30 9.52 -9.53 -13.82
CA MET A 30 10.69 -8.90 -13.19
C MET A 30 10.68 -7.37 -13.28
N LEU A 31 10.36 -6.82 -14.45
CA LEU A 31 10.32 -5.37 -14.66
C LEU A 31 9.26 -4.70 -13.74
N PHE A 32 8.06 -5.26 -13.70
CA PHE A 32 6.97 -4.72 -12.90
C PHE A 32 7.21 -4.90 -11.39
N SER A 33 7.80 -6.01 -10.95
CA SER A 33 8.21 -6.18 -9.55
C SER A 33 9.27 -5.14 -9.14
N PHE A 34 10.20 -4.83 -10.04
CA PHE A 34 11.23 -3.81 -9.80
C PHE A 34 10.62 -2.40 -9.70
N VAL A 35 9.79 -2.01 -10.66
CA VAL A 35 9.08 -0.72 -10.65
C VAL A 35 8.14 -0.61 -9.44
N GLY A 36 7.49 -1.71 -9.08
CA GLY A 36 6.64 -1.81 -7.89
C GLY A 36 7.44 -1.55 -6.61
N GLY A 37 8.62 -2.17 -6.47
CA GLY A 37 9.54 -1.93 -5.35
C GLY A 37 10.00 -0.46 -5.26
N ILE A 38 10.38 0.14 -6.39
CA ILE A 38 10.75 1.56 -6.45
C ILE A 38 9.59 2.46 -6.01
N SER A 39 8.37 2.14 -6.44
CA SER A 39 7.17 2.93 -6.11
C SER A 39 6.78 2.80 -4.62
N LEU A 40 7.04 1.64 -4.00
CA LEU A 40 6.77 1.42 -2.58
C LEU A 40 7.75 2.18 -1.66
N SER A 41 9.01 2.32 -2.07
CA SER A 41 10.05 2.99 -1.27
C SER A 41 9.65 4.38 -0.75
N PRO A 42 9.23 5.36 -1.58
CA PRO A 42 8.85 6.69 -1.11
C PRO A 42 7.61 6.68 -0.22
N ILE A 43 6.73 5.69 -0.33
CA ILE A 43 5.56 5.55 0.55
C ILE A 43 6.03 5.26 1.98
N PHE A 44 6.90 4.27 2.16
CA PHE A 44 7.42 3.91 3.48
C PHE A 44 8.22 5.03 4.12
N ILE A 45 9.11 5.67 3.36
CA ILE A 45 9.93 6.79 3.83
C ILE A 45 9.05 7.97 4.26
N SER A 46 8.05 8.31 3.45
CA SER A 46 7.14 9.42 3.74
C SER A 46 6.32 9.17 5.00
N GLN A 47 5.81 7.95 5.19
CA GLN A 47 5.06 7.58 6.39
C GLN A 47 5.93 7.69 7.65
N GLU A 48 7.16 7.20 7.58
CA GLU A 48 8.08 7.21 8.70
C GLU A 48 8.50 8.64 9.07
N THR A 49 8.74 9.47 8.06
CA THR A 49 9.06 10.89 8.23
C THR A 49 7.90 11.62 8.91
N ILE A 50 6.67 11.43 8.43
CA ILE A 50 5.47 12.05 9.05
C ILE A 50 5.35 11.62 10.51
N LEU A 51 5.49 10.32 10.79
CA LEU A 51 5.37 9.78 12.14
C LEU A 51 6.45 10.34 13.08
N HIS A 52 7.66 10.56 12.55
CA HIS A 52 8.75 11.13 13.32
C HIS A 52 8.48 12.60 13.70
N HIS A 53 7.85 13.38 12.81
CA HIS A 53 7.50 14.77 13.06
C HIS A 53 6.26 14.97 13.95
N THR A 54 5.29 14.05 13.91
CA THR A 54 4.02 14.21 14.64
C THR A 54 4.05 13.65 16.06
N VAL A 55 4.94 12.69 16.35
CA VAL A 55 4.95 11.99 17.64
C VAL A 55 5.93 12.61 18.64
N PRO A 56 5.50 12.90 19.89
CA PRO A 56 6.37 13.36 20.98
C PRO A 56 7.51 12.37 21.29
N ASN A 57 8.70 12.89 21.58
CA ASN A 57 9.93 12.09 21.77
C ASN A 57 9.79 10.95 22.79
N GLY A 58 9.03 11.15 23.89
CA GLY A 58 8.84 10.12 24.92
C GLY A 58 7.93 8.95 24.51
N LEU A 59 7.08 9.13 23.49
CA LEU A 59 6.16 8.10 22.99
C LEU A 59 6.62 7.52 21.64
N ARG A 60 7.61 8.14 20.98
CA ARG A 60 8.08 7.75 19.66
C ARG A 60 8.46 6.27 19.59
N GLY A 61 9.25 5.77 20.54
CA GLY A 61 9.66 4.36 20.57
C GLY A 61 8.49 3.38 20.63
N ARG A 62 7.46 3.69 21.43
CA ARG A 62 6.27 2.83 21.58
C ARG A 62 5.40 2.84 20.31
N ILE A 63 5.21 4.03 19.72
CA ILE A 63 4.39 4.17 18.51
C ILE A 63 5.08 3.51 17.31
N PHE A 64 6.38 3.73 17.14
CA PHE A 64 7.16 3.04 16.10
C PHE A 64 7.15 1.52 16.28
N SER A 65 7.35 1.03 17.50
CA SER A 65 7.29 -0.40 17.80
C SER A 65 5.91 -1.00 17.48
N SER A 66 4.82 -0.32 17.84
CA SER A 66 3.46 -0.77 17.53
C SER A 66 3.17 -0.78 16.02
N ARG A 67 3.67 0.21 15.27
CA ARG A 67 3.54 0.29 13.81
C ARG A 67 4.26 -0.87 13.15
N GLU A 68 5.49 -1.15 13.57
CA GLU A 68 6.29 -2.25 13.02
C GLU A 68 5.65 -3.60 13.30
N TRP A 69 5.13 -3.79 14.52
CA TRP A 69 4.39 -4.99 14.88
C TRP A 69 3.11 -5.15 14.04
N MET A 70 2.35 -4.07 13.84
CA MET A 70 1.17 -4.09 12.95
C MET A 70 1.55 -4.40 11.50
N LEU A 71 2.66 -3.85 11.01
CA LEU A 71 3.13 -4.09 9.65
C LEU A 71 3.49 -5.56 9.46
N ALA A 72 4.35 -6.09 10.33
CA ALA A 72 4.77 -7.50 10.30
C ALA A 72 3.59 -8.45 10.50
N GLY A 73 2.70 -8.15 11.44
CA GLY A 73 1.48 -8.93 11.69
C GLY A 73 0.53 -8.93 10.49
N SER A 74 0.34 -7.76 9.86
CA SER A 74 -0.48 -7.66 8.65
C SER A 74 0.12 -8.43 7.49
N PHE A 75 1.45 -8.38 7.33
CA PHE A 75 2.15 -9.14 6.29
C PHE A 75 2.01 -10.65 6.51
N ALA A 76 2.18 -11.13 7.74
CA ALA A 76 2.00 -12.53 8.10
C ALA A 76 0.55 -13.00 7.84
N LEU A 77 -0.44 -12.22 8.25
CA LEU A 77 -1.86 -12.51 8.00
C LEU A 77 -2.15 -12.54 6.48
N PHE A 78 -1.66 -11.57 5.73
CA PHE A 78 -1.82 -11.55 4.27
C PHE A 78 -1.16 -12.76 3.61
N SER A 79 0.04 -13.14 4.04
CA SER A 79 0.72 -14.34 3.52
C SER A 79 -0.10 -15.61 3.77
N LEU A 80 -0.71 -15.72 4.95
CA LEU A 80 -1.55 -16.87 5.29
C LEU A 80 -2.82 -16.90 4.42
N ILE A 81 -3.50 -15.76 4.28
CA ILE A 81 -4.69 -15.65 3.41
C ILE A 81 -4.34 -15.97 1.95
N ASN A 82 -3.23 -15.42 1.45
CA ASN A 82 -2.73 -15.69 0.10
C ASN A 82 -2.45 -17.18 -0.10
N SER A 83 -1.85 -17.86 0.90
CA SER A 83 -1.57 -19.29 0.83
C SER A 83 -2.84 -20.15 0.81
N LEU A 84 -3.88 -19.77 1.57
CA LEU A 84 -5.15 -20.49 1.57
C LEU A 84 -5.88 -20.32 0.23
N ILE A 85 -5.90 -19.09 -0.30
CA ILE A 85 -6.60 -18.76 -1.53
C ILE A 85 -5.87 -19.29 -2.77
N GLY A 86 -4.54 -19.39 -2.73
CA GLY A 86 -3.75 -19.98 -3.81
C GLY A 86 -4.07 -21.44 -4.11
N ASN A 87 -4.72 -22.16 -3.17
CA ASN A 87 -5.20 -23.53 -3.38
C ASN A 87 -6.63 -23.58 -3.97
N LEU A 88 -7.35 -22.46 -3.99
CA LEU A 88 -8.77 -22.37 -4.36
C LEU A 88 -9.00 -21.61 -5.68
N LEU A 89 -8.13 -20.65 -6.01
CA LEU A 89 -8.27 -19.78 -7.17
C LEU A 89 -7.02 -19.81 -8.05
N GLU A 90 -7.21 -19.60 -9.35
CA GLU A 90 -6.08 -19.38 -10.26
C GLU A 90 -5.27 -18.15 -9.84
N PRO A 91 -3.92 -18.23 -9.83
CA PRO A 91 -3.05 -17.12 -9.42
C PRO A 91 -3.33 -15.82 -10.17
N ILE A 92 -3.69 -15.92 -11.45
CA ILE A 92 -3.99 -14.79 -12.33
C ILE A 92 -5.24 -14.03 -11.86
N LEU A 93 -6.29 -14.77 -11.49
CA LEU A 93 -7.56 -14.20 -11.04
C LEU A 93 -7.37 -13.52 -9.68
N TRP A 94 -6.62 -14.16 -8.77
CA TRP A 94 -6.31 -13.60 -7.46
C TRP A 94 -5.53 -12.28 -7.56
N LEU A 95 -4.48 -12.26 -8.38
CA LEU A 95 -3.66 -11.06 -8.58
C LEU A 95 -4.49 -9.88 -9.14
N LYS A 96 -5.41 -10.17 -10.06
CA LYS A 96 -6.33 -9.18 -10.62
C LYS A 96 -7.25 -8.60 -9.55
N MET A 97 -7.83 -9.45 -8.69
CA MET A 97 -8.71 -9.00 -7.60
C MET A 97 -7.96 -8.12 -6.61
N VAL A 98 -6.75 -8.52 -6.19
CA VAL A 98 -5.93 -7.71 -5.28
C VAL A 98 -5.61 -6.34 -5.89
N GLY A 99 -5.20 -6.31 -7.17
CA GLY A 99 -4.94 -5.04 -7.88
C GLY A 99 -6.16 -4.11 -7.93
N ILE A 100 -7.34 -4.66 -8.24
CA ILE A 100 -8.59 -3.89 -8.25
C ILE A 100 -8.91 -3.34 -6.85
N ILE A 101 -8.79 -4.18 -5.81
CA ILE A 101 -9.05 -3.76 -4.42
C ILE A 101 -8.14 -2.61 -4.04
N VAL A 102 -6.84 -2.69 -4.35
CA VAL A 102 -5.88 -1.61 -4.05
C VAL A 102 -6.26 -0.32 -4.78
N VAL A 103 -6.59 -0.38 -6.06
CA VAL A 103 -7.00 0.82 -6.83
C VAL A 103 -8.29 1.42 -6.27
N VAL A 104 -9.30 0.60 -6.00
CA VAL A 104 -10.59 1.04 -5.43
C VAL A 104 -10.39 1.69 -4.07
N LEU A 105 -9.64 1.04 -3.17
CA LEU A 105 -9.32 1.60 -1.85
C LEU A 105 -8.57 2.93 -1.97
N THR A 106 -7.70 3.08 -2.96
CA THR A 106 -6.96 4.33 -3.19
C THR A 106 -7.86 5.45 -3.69
N ILE A 107 -8.78 5.14 -4.60
CA ILE A 107 -9.80 6.09 -5.07
C ILE A 107 -10.72 6.50 -3.92
N MET A 108 -11.20 5.54 -3.13
CA MET A 108 -12.01 5.80 -1.95
C MET A 108 -11.25 6.67 -0.94
N ASN A 109 -9.98 6.36 -0.66
CA ASN A 109 -9.13 7.14 0.22
C ASN A 109 -9.02 8.60 -0.25
N ARG A 110 -8.83 8.81 -1.56
CA ARG A 110 -8.78 10.16 -2.15
C ARG A 110 -10.10 10.92 -1.98
N LEU A 111 -11.24 10.25 -2.14
CA LEU A 111 -12.56 10.85 -2.00
C LEU A 111 -12.93 11.16 -0.54
N PHE A 112 -12.57 10.28 0.40
CA PHE A 112 -12.85 10.48 1.83
C PHE A 112 -11.90 11.51 2.45
N ILE A 113 -10.59 11.44 2.21
CA ILE A 113 -9.61 12.41 2.74
C ILE A 113 -9.77 13.79 2.10
N GLY A 114 -10.22 13.85 0.84
CA GLY A 114 -10.57 15.12 0.18
C GLY A 114 -11.68 15.89 0.88
N ARG A 115 -12.56 15.21 1.64
CA ARG A 115 -13.62 15.85 2.44
C ARG A 115 -13.11 16.33 3.81
N TYR A 116 -12.26 15.56 4.47
CA TYR A 116 -11.70 15.95 5.79
C TYR A 116 -10.66 17.08 5.71
N ALA A 117 -10.04 17.32 4.55
CA ALA A 117 -9.11 18.43 4.35
C ALA A 117 -9.81 19.80 4.13
N GLN A 118 -11.14 19.84 4.06
CA GLN A 118 -11.93 21.05 3.84
C GLN A 118 -12.71 21.53 5.07
N ASP A 119 -12.73 20.80 6.19
CA ASP A 119 -13.30 21.30 7.45
C ASP A 119 -12.21 22.04 8.26
N PRO A 120 -12.24 23.39 8.37
CA PRO A 120 -11.27 24.18 9.13
C PRO A 120 -11.53 24.16 10.64
N HIS A 121 -12.41 23.29 11.12
CA HIS A 121 -12.93 23.31 12.48
C HIS A 121 -12.90 21.95 13.12
N LEU A 122 -11.72 21.47 13.51
CA LEU A 122 -11.55 20.68 14.74
C LEU A 122 -10.15 21.01 15.30
N PRO A 123 -10.06 21.26 16.63
CA PRO A 123 -9.00 22.02 17.30
C PRO A 123 -7.59 21.40 17.25
#